data_AF-A0A7K8Z6D8-F1
#
_entry.id   AF-A0A7K8Z6D8-F1
#
_cell.length_a   1.000
_cell.length_b   1.000
_cell.length_c   1.000
_cell.angle_alpha   90.00
_cell.angle_beta   90.00
_cell.angle_gamma   90.00
#
_symmetry.space_group_name_H-M   'P 1'
#
loop_
_entity.id
_entity.type
_entity.pdbx_description
1 polymer ?
#
loop_
_entity_poly.entity_id
_entity_poly.type
_entity_poly.pdbx_seq_one_letter_code
_entity_poly.pdbx_strand_id
1 'polypeptide(L)'
;LRALSPLQGHVEQQLNETLRRRRHLGDDDHNIEVLLGVDDSVVRFHGKEHVQNYLLTLMNIVNEIYHDESLGVHINVVLVRMIMLGYAKSISLIERGNPSRSLENVCRWAYQQQRAEPGHAEHHDHAIFLTRQEFGPAGMQGYAPVTGMCHPVRSCTLNHEDGFSSAFVVAHETGHVLGMEHDGQGNRCGDETAMGSVMAPLVQAAFHRYHWSRCSGQELRRYIHSYDCLLDDPFEHDWPKLPELPGINYSMDEQCRFDFGVGYRMCTAVRAGQGWELRGTAGAWALQRGTGGLKQVREEQGDIYGGTWGLERRLRGHCMWKNTNQLKQDGHWGPWTKFGSCSRSCGTGVRFRTRQCNNPTPINGGDDCAGVSFEFQLCSPEECPRHFEDFRAQQCQQRNAHLEFRGTRHHWLPY
;
A
#
# COMPACT_ATOMS: atom_id res chain seq x y z
N LEU A 1 16.29 7.00 64.24
CA LEU A 1 15.56 6.59 63.01
C LEU A 1 15.55 7.70 61.94
N ARG A 2 16.66 8.40 61.68
CA ARG A 2 16.76 9.41 60.61
C ARG A 2 18.04 9.13 59.81
N ALA A 3 17.96 8.20 58.86
CA ALA A 3 19.02 7.93 57.89
C ALA A 3 18.49 7.13 56.68
N LEU A 4 17.41 7.57 56.04
CA LEU A 4 16.89 6.95 54.80
C LEU A 4 16.56 7.96 53.68
N SER A 5 16.84 9.25 53.83
CA SER A 5 16.46 10.26 52.82
C SER A 5 17.37 10.43 51.59
N PRO A 6 18.68 10.04 51.55
CA PRO A 6 19.48 10.27 50.35
C PRO A 6 19.37 9.14 49.30
N LEU A 7 18.95 7.94 49.71
CA LEU A 7 18.74 6.79 48.81
C LEU A 7 17.45 6.92 48.00
N GLN A 8 16.42 7.55 48.56
CA GLN A 8 15.14 7.75 47.87
C GLN A 8 15.25 8.78 46.73
N GLY A 9 16.04 9.84 46.91
CA GLY A 9 16.30 10.84 45.87
C GLY A 9 17.15 10.33 44.70
N HIS A 10 18.10 9.42 44.93
CA HIS A 10 18.87 8.79 43.84
C HIS A 10 18.06 7.80 43.02
N VAL A 11 17.16 7.05 43.67
CA VAL A 11 16.24 6.12 42.97
C VAL A 11 15.20 6.92 42.16
N GLU A 12 14.68 8.03 42.69
CA GLU A 12 13.79 8.94 41.95
C GLU A 12 14.51 9.66 40.79
N GLN A 13 15.79 10.00 40.92
CA GLN A 13 16.59 10.55 39.81
C GLN A 13 16.86 9.50 38.72
N GLN A 14 17.22 8.27 39.08
CA GLN A 14 17.43 7.19 38.12
C GLN A 14 16.14 6.75 37.42
N LEU A 15 15.00 6.72 38.13
CA LEU A 15 13.68 6.48 37.53
C LEU A 15 13.28 7.62 36.56
N ASN A 16 13.58 8.88 36.91
CA ASN A 16 13.33 10.02 36.03
C ASN A 16 14.27 10.10 34.82
N GLU A 17 15.47 9.50 34.86
CA GLU A 17 16.39 9.41 33.72
C GLU A 17 16.00 8.29 32.74
N THR A 18 15.35 7.22 33.23
CA THR A 18 14.86 6.12 32.37
C THR A 18 13.51 6.37 31.70
N LEU A 19 12.72 7.34 32.19
CA LEU A 19 11.42 7.69 31.63
C LEU A 19 11.60 8.79 30.58
N ARG A 20 11.44 8.41 29.32
CA ARG A 20 11.52 9.32 28.18
C ARG A 20 10.41 10.37 28.29
N ARG A 21 10.79 11.64 28.48
CA ARG A 21 9.84 12.75 28.68
C ARG A 21 9.44 13.41 27.36
N ARG A 22 8.12 13.64 27.25
CA ARG A 22 7.40 14.57 26.35
C ARG A 22 8.21 15.86 26.12
N ARG A 23 8.57 16.17 24.88
CA ARG A 23 9.15 17.46 24.46
C ARG A 23 8.07 18.48 24.08
N HIS A 24 6.85 18.02 23.77
CA HIS A 24 5.73 18.89 23.38
C HIS A 24 4.78 19.22 24.54
N LEU A 25 4.37 20.50 24.58
CA LEU A 25 3.45 21.13 25.55
C LEU A 25 1.96 20.96 25.18
N GLY A 26 1.62 20.14 24.18
CA GLY A 26 0.24 19.83 23.80
C GLY A 26 -0.28 18.67 24.64
N ASP A 27 -1.32 18.90 25.45
CA ASP A 27 -1.80 17.91 26.41
C ASP A 27 -2.46 16.67 25.76
N ASP A 28 -2.79 16.74 24.46
CA ASP A 28 -3.67 15.80 23.75
C ASP A 28 -3.00 14.95 22.64
N ASP A 29 -1.69 15.11 22.38
CA ASP A 29 -1.01 14.35 21.33
C ASP A 29 -0.45 13.02 21.88
N HIS A 30 -0.70 11.93 21.15
CA HIS A 30 -0.28 10.57 21.48
C HIS A 30 0.48 9.94 20.30
N ASN A 31 1.54 9.20 20.57
CA ASN A 31 2.35 8.53 19.55
C ASN A 31 2.27 7.02 19.75
N ILE A 32 2.03 6.26 18.68
CA ILE A 32 2.09 4.80 18.68
C ILE A 32 3.37 4.40 17.93
N GLU A 33 4.39 3.94 18.65
CA GLU A 33 5.61 3.38 18.08
C GLU A 33 5.32 1.95 17.55
N VAL A 34 5.41 1.76 16.23
CA VAL A 34 4.98 0.53 15.55
C VAL A 34 6.16 -0.33 15.07
N LEU A 35 6.13 -1.61 15.44
CA LEU A 35 6.85 -2.69 14.77
C LEU A 35 6.00 -3.26 13.63
N LEU A 36 6.46 -3.11 12.38
CA LEU A 36 5.81 -3.70 11.22
C LEU A 36 6.48 -5.03 10.82
N GLY A 37 5.78 -6.13 11.04
CA GLY A 37 6.15 -7.48 10.61
C GLY A 37 5.47 -7.86 9.30
N VAL A 38 6.23 -8.37 8.35
CA VAL A 38 5.71 -8.75 7.03
C VAL A 38 6.21 -10.12 6.66
N ASP A 39 5.30 -10.99 6.24
CA ASP A 39 5.63 -12.36 5.86
C ASP A 39 6.19 -12.48 4.43
N ASP A 40 6.77 -13.63 4.13
CA ASP A 40 7.36 -13.92 2.81
C ASP A 40 6.34 -13.84 1.67
N SER A 41 5.04 -14.00 1.93
CA SER A 41 4.01 -13.94 0.89
C SER A 41 3.81 -12.52 0.35
N VAL A 42 3.85 -11.52 1.23
CA VAL A 42 3.80 -10.10 0.85
C VAL A 42 5.10 -9.70 0.13
N VAL A 43 6.25 -10.12 0.66
CA VAL A 43 7.58 -9.83 0.06
C VAL A 43 7.70 -10.39 -1.36
N ARG A 44 7.20 -11.62 -1.60
CA ARG A 44 7.20 -12.24 -2.93
C ARG A 44 6.25 -11.53 -3.91
N PHE A 45 5.12 -11.03 -3.42
CA PHE A 45 4.12 -10.39 -4.26
C PHE A 45 4.57 -9.01 -4.77
N HIS A 46 5.07 -8.17 -3.86
CA HIS A 46 5.55 -6.82 -4.16
C HIS A 46 6.98 -6.79 -4.72
N GLY A 47 7.78 -7.81 -4.40
CA GLY A 47 9.19 -7.89 -4.78
C GLY A 47 10.08 -7.14 -3.78
N LYS A 48 11.28 -7.71 -3.52
CA LYS A 48 12.20 -7.20 -2.49
C LYS A 48 12.63 -5.74 -2.69
N GLU A 49 12.70 -5.28 -3.93
CA GLU A 49 13.12 -3.91 -4.26
C GLU A 49 12.04 -2.85 -4.01
N HIS A 50 10.76 -3.24 -4.06
CA HIS A 50 9.62 -2.30 -3.99
C HIS A 50 8.81 -2.41 -2.71
N VAL A 51 8.88 -3.55 -2.03
CA VAL A 51 8.05 -3.82 -0.84
C VAL A 51 8.26 -2.77 0.26
N GLN A 52 9.48 -2.26 0.45
CA GLN A 52 9.72 -1.24 1.48
C GLN A 52 8.94 0.06 1.21
N ASN A 53 8.95 0.56 -0.03
CA ASN A 53 8.20 1.76 -0.40
C ASN A 53 6.70 1.52 -0.26
N TYR A 54 6.23 0.33 -0.63
CA TYR A 54 4.82 -0.04 -0.51
C TYR A 54 4.38 0.00 0.96
N LEU A 55 5.15 -0.63 1.86
CA LEU A 55 4.86 -0.70 3.29
C LEU A 55 4.89 0.69 3.95
N LEU A 56 5.87 1.52 3.61
CA LEU A 56 5.94 2.90 4.10
C LEU A 56 4.72 3.70 3.65
N THR A 57 4.28 3.52 2.40
CA THR A 57 3.09 4.18 1.86
C THR A 57 1.81 3.71 2.57
N LEU A 58 1.69 2.39 2.82
CA LEU A 58 0.58 1.82 3.58
C LEU A 58 0.50 2.41 4.99
N MET A 59 1.62 2.47 5.70
CA MET A 59 1.67 3.06 7.04
C MET A 59 1.38 4.56 7.04
N ASN A 60 1.78 5.29 6.01
CA ASN A 60 1.39 6.69 5.85
C ASN A 60 -0.13 6.85 5.72
N ILE A 61 -0.80 5.97 4.96
CA ILE A 61 -2.27 5.97 4.86
C ILE A 61 -2.90 5.66 6.22
N VAL A 62 -2.37 4.67 6.96
CA VAL A 62 -2.84 4.36 8.32
C VAL A 62 -2.71 5.58 9.22
N ASN A 63 -1.56 6.26 9.18
CA ASN A 63 -1.34 7.50 9.94
C ASN A 63 -2.38 8.58 9.57
N GLU A 64 -2.66 8.80 8.28
CA GLU A 64 -3.68 9.74 7.83
C GLU A 64 -5.10 9.38 8.29
N ILE A 65 -5.43 8.09 8.42
CA ILE A 65 -6.73 7.65 8.95
C ILE A 65 -6.85 8.06 10.44
N TYR A 66 -5.78 7.92 11.23
CA TYR A 66 -5.75 8.33 12.64
C TYR A 66 -5.70 9.84 12.86
N HIS A 67 -5.26 10.61 11.85
CA HIS A 67 -5.29 12.07 11.86
C HIS A 67 -6.67 12.66 11.49
N ASP A 68 -7.65 11.82 11.15
CA ASP A 68 -8.98 12.32 10.80
C ASP A 68 -9.67 12.96 12.03
N GLU A 69 -10.16 14.18 11.86
CA GLU A 69 -10.74 15.00 12.94
C GLU A 69 -11.92 14.31 13.65
N SER A 70 -12.62 13.40 12.97
CA SER A 70 -13.75 12.66 13.55
C SER A 70 -13.37 11.77 14.74
N LEU A 71 -12.10 11.35 14.85
CA LEU A 71 -11.62 10.59 16.00
C LEU A 71 -11.65 11.42 17.29
N GLY A 72 -11.35 12.71 17.16
CA GLY A 72 -11.37 13.69 18.24
C GLY A 72 -10.30 13.49 19.32
N VAL A 73 -9.23 12.74 18.99
CA VAL A 73 -7.96 12.61 19.73
C VAL A 73 -6.85 12.56 18.67
N HIS A 74 -5.74 13.26 18.87
CA HIS A 74 -4.63 13.24 17.92
C HIS A 74 -3.71 12.05 18.21
N ILE A 75 -3.60 11.14 17.24
CA ILE A 75 -2.74 9.96 17.32
C ILE A 75 -1.79 9.94 16.13
N ASN A 76 -0.50 9.92 16.41
CA ASN A 76 0.55 9.71 15.42
C ASN A 76 0.92 8.23 15.38
N VAL A 77 0.89 7.61 14.20
CA VAL A 77 1.34 6.23 14.00
C VAL A 77 2.74 6.25 13.41
N VAL A 78 3.74 5.86 14.20
CA VAL A 78 5.15 6.05 13.85
C VAL A 78 5.84 4.71 13.67
N LEU A 79 6.33 4.43 12.46
CA LEU A 79 7.09 3.21 12.19
C LEU A 79 8.50 3.30 12.78
N VAL A 80 8.81 2.48 13.78
CA VAL A 80 10.14 2.42 14.41
C VAL A 80 11.00 1.28 13.84
N ARG A 81 10.37 0.19 13.38
CA ARG A 81 11.10 -0.97 12.86
C ARG A 81 10.27 -1.76 11.87
N MET A 82 10.92 -2.23 10.81
CA MET A 82 10.31 -3.11 9.80
C MET A 82 11.08 -4.44 9.74
N ILE A 83 10.37 -5.57 9.81
CA ILE A 83 10.95 -6.91 9.73
C ILE A 83 10.28 -7.71 8.62
N MET A 84 11.06 -8.08 7.61
CA MET A 84 10.63 -8.98 6.53
C MET A 84 11.05 -10.41 6.87
N LEU A 85 10.08 -11.29 7.05
CA LEU A 85 10.32 -12.68 7.41
C LEU A 85 10.60 -13.56 6.20
N GLY A 86 11.49 -14.53 6.38
CA GLY A 86 11.70 -15.59 5.40
C GLY A 86 10.62 -16.68 5.48
N TYR A 87 10.47 -17.43 4.40
CA TYR A 87 9.46 -18.47 4.21
C TYR A 87 9.24 -19.39 5.42
N ALA A 88 10.32 -19.95 5.99
CA ALA A 88 10.24 -20.90 7.10
C ALA A 88 9.62 -20.29 8.37
N LYS A 89 9.90 -19.01 8.65
CA LYS A 89 9.30 -18.32 9.81
C LYS A 89 7.85 -17.95 9.52
N SER A 90 7.54 -17.51 8.30
CA SER A 90 6.18 -17.15 7.87
C SER A 90 5.19 -18.30 8.06
N ILE A 91 5.54 -19.51 7.62
CA ILE A 91 4.67 -20.70 7.78
C ILE A 91 4.53 -21.16 9.24
N SER A 92 5.47 -20.77 10.12
CA SER A 92 5.41 -21.12 11.55
C SER A 92 4.49 -20.18 12.35
N LEU A 93 4.25 -18.97 11.83
CA LEU A 93 3.42 -17.97 12.50
C LEU A 93 1.95 -18.09 12.09
N ILE A 94 1.68 -18.36 10.80
CA ILE A 94 0.33 -18.40 10.25
C ILE A 94 -0.19 -19.84 10.17
N GLU A 95 -1.25 -20.13 10.91
CA GLU A 95 -1.95 -21.41 10.91
C GLU A 95 -3.29 -21.29 10.16
N ARG A 96 -3.41 -22.02 9.05
CA ARG A 96 -4.59 -21.94 8.18
C ARG A 96 -5.86 -22.36 8.91
N GLY A 97 -6.88 -21.51 8.84
CA GLY A 97 -8.19 -21.75 9.45
C GLY A 97 -8.22 -21.58 10.97
N ASN A 98 -7.13 -21.11 11.59
CA ASN A 98 -7.07 -20.82 13.01
C ASN A 98 -6.55 -19.39 13.25
N PRO A 99 -7.43 -18.38 13.16
CA PRO A 99 -7.03 -16.98 13.29
C PRO A 99 -6.53 -16.67 14.71
N SER A 100 -7.15 -17.26 15.74
CA SER A 100 -6.76 -17.04 17.13
C SER A 100 -5.36 -17.54 17.42
N ARG A 101 -5.00 -18.75 16.95
CA ARG A 101 -3.65 -19.29 17.13
C ARG A 101 -2.60 -18.57 16.28
N SER A 102 -2.98 -18.13 15.08
CA SER A 102 -2.11 -17.30 14.24
C SER A 102 -1.77 -15.97 14.91
N LEU A 103 -2.77 -15.29 15.48
CA LEU A 103 -2.55 -14.06 16.24
C LEU A 103 -1.69 -14.31 17.48
N GLU A 104 -1.95 -15.36 18.27
CA GLU A 104 -1.13 -15.70 19.43
C GLU A 104 0.36 -15.90 19.06
N ASN A 105 0.63 -16.60 17.97
CA ASN A 105 1.99 -16.80 17.46
C ASN A 105 2.65 -15.48 17.04
N VAL A 106 1.91 -14.61 16.36
CA VAL A 106 2.37 -13.27 15.93
C VAL A 106 2.68 -12.39 17.14
N CYS A 107 1.77 -12.31 18.11
CA CYS A 107 1.97 -11.52 19.33
C CYS A 107 3.18 -12.00 20.14
N ARG A 108 3.34 -13.32 20.28
CA ARG A 108 4.52 -13.92 20.92
C ARG A 108 5.80 -13.61 20.16
N TRP A 109 5.76 -13.64 18.82
CA TRP A 109 6.90 -13.28 18.00
C TRP A 109 7.26 -11.79 18.15
N ALA A 110 6.28 -10.89 18.14
CA ALA A 110 6.47 -9.47 18.33
C ALA A 110 7.10 -9.16 19.70
N TYR A 111 6.61 -9.80 20.76
CA TYR A 111 7.21 -9.72 22.09
C TYR A 111 8.69 -10.12 22.09
N GLN A 112 9.08 -11.15 21.34
CA GLN A 112 10.48 -11.56 21.19
C GLN A 112 11.34 -10.56 20.41
N GLN A 113 10.73 -9.68 19.61
CA GLN A 113 11.45 -8.62 18.87
C GLN A 113 11.64 -7.35 19.70
N GLN A 114 10.95 -7.23 20.83
CA GLN A 114 10.98 -6.04 21.67
C GLN A 114 12.38 -5.75 22.21
N ARG A 115 12.77 -4.48 22.18
CA ARG A 115 14.02 -4.02 22.79
C ARG A 115 13.81 -3.88 24.29
N ALA A 116 14.77 -4.42 25.06
CA ALA A 116 14.68 -4.47 26.52
C ALA A 116 14.73 -3.08 27.20
N GLU A 117 15.37 -2.10 26.55
CA GLU A 117 15.46 -0.73 27.02
C GLU A 117 14.32 0.12 26.43
N PRO A 118 13.45 0.73 27.26
CA PRO A 118 12.36 1.60 26.80
C PRO A 118 12.86 2.83 26.03
N GLY A 119 14.07 3.31 26.34
CA GLY A 119 14.71 4.41 25.62
C GLY A 119 15.42 4.02 24.33
N HIS A 120 15.25 2.79 23.83
CA HIS A 120 15.87 2.37 22.58
C HIS A 120 15.06 2.87 21.37
N ALA A 121 15.73 3.33 20.32
CA ALA A 121 15.08 3.81 19.09
C ALA A 121 14.17 2.81 18.34
N GLU A 122 14.20 1.54 18.74
CA GLU A 122 13.41 0.47 18.11
C GLU A 122 12.49 -0.22 19.14
N HIS A 123 12.32 0.40 20.31
CA HIS A 123 11.25 0.03 21.23
C HIS A 123 9.91 0.35 20.56
N HIS A 124 8.91 -0.51 20.74
CA HIS A 124 7.61 -0.35 20.09
C HIS A 124 6.46 -0.58 21.06
N ASP A 125 5.41 0.21 20.93
CA ASP A 125 4.17 0.08 21.71
C ASP A 125 3.26 -0.97 21.11
N HIS A 126 3.29 -1.09 19.79
CA HIS A 126 2.34 -1.88 19.01
C HIS A 126 3.01 -2.62 17.87
N ALA A 127 2.52 -3.83 17.56
CA ALA A 127 3.02 -4.64 16.47
C ALA A 127 1.95 -4.92 15.42
N ILE A 128 2.21 -4.57 14.16
CA ILE A 128 1.31 -4.82 13.04
C ILE A 128 1.92 -5.91 12.19
N PHE A 129 1.19 -6.99 11.96
CA PHE A 129 1.63 -8.09 11.11
C PHE A 129 0.80 -8.17 9.83
N LEU A 130 1.48 -8.21 8.68
CA LEU A 130 0.85 -8.30 7.36
C LEU A 130 1.15 -9.66 6.70
N THR A 131 0.12 -10.28 6.15
CA THR A 131 0.22 -11.54 5.41
C THR A 131 -0.75 -11.58 4.23
N ARG A 132 -0.36 -12.20 3.12
CA ARG A 132 -1.30 -12.59 2.04
C ARG A 132 -1.80 -14.02 2.18
N GLN A 133 -1.46 -14.69 3.28
CA GLN A 133 -1.93 -16.05 3.56
C GLN A 133 -3.32 -15.99 4.22
N GLU A 134 -4.14 -16.99 3.92
CA GLU A 134 -5.43 -17.17 4.58
C GLU A 134 -5.22 -17.74 5.99
N PHE A 135 -5.52 -16.95 7.01
CA PHE A 135 -5.45 -17.35 8.43
C PHE A 135 -6.83 -17.59 9.06
N GLY A 136 -7.88 -17.02 8.47
CA GLY A 136 -9.25 -17.07 8.99
C GLY A 136 -10.28 -17.62 7.98
N PRO A 137 -11.57 -17.64 8.35
CA PRO A 137 -12.65 -17.96 7.42
C PRO A 137 -12.72 -16.95 6.26
N ALA A 138 -13.32 -17.37 5.14
CA ALA A 138 -13.46 -16.52 3.97
C ALA A 138 -14.14 -15.18 4.31
N GLY A 139 -13.49 -14.07 3.94
CA GLY A 139 -13.96 -12.71 4.23
C GLY A 139 -13.36 -12.08 5.48
N MET A 140 -12.68 -12.84 6.35
CA MET A 140 -11.92 -12.28 7.46
C MET A 140 -10.63 -11.61 6.92
N GLN A 141 -10.50 -10.31 7.15
CA GLN A 141 -9.35 -9.52 6.70
C GLN A 141 -8.40 -9.16 7.84
N GLY A 142 -8.86 -9.12 9.08
CA GLY A 142 -8.05 -8.78 10.23
C GLY A 142 -8.46 -9.56 11.47
N TYR A 143 -7.57 -9.59 12.46
CA TYR A 143 -7.85 -10.13 13.78
C TYR A 143 -6.96 -9.46 14.83
N ALA A 144 -7.59 -8.96 15.89
CA ALA A 144 -6.94 -8.26 16.99
C ALA A 144 -7.60 -8.56 18.34
N PRO A 145 -6.86 -8.44 19.46
CA PRO A 145 -7.47 -8.42 20.77
C PRO A 145 -8.16 -7.07 21.02
N VAL A 146 -9.37 -7.08 21.57
CA VAL A 146 -10.01 -5.87 22.08
C VAL A 146 -9.32 -5.48 23.38
N THR A 147 -8.83 -4.24 23.48
CA THR A 147 -7.95 -3.73 24.53
C THR A 147 -6.64 -4.50 24.64
N GLY A 148 -5.53 -3.79 24.47
CA GLY A 148 -4.21 -4.40 24.53
C GLY A 148 -3.06 -3.46 24.24
N MET A 149 -3.32 -2.18 23.98
CA MET A 149 -2.28 -1.20 23.71
C MET A 149 -1.32 -1.11 24.92
N CYS A 150 -0.02 -0.94 24.65
CA CYS A 150 1.08 -1.05 25.62
C CYS A 150 1.28 -2.42 26.27
N HIS A 151 0.42 -3.42 26.05
CA HIS A 151 0.56 -4.72 26.69
C HIS A 151 1.57 -5.61 25.95
N PRO A 152 2.58 -6.20 26.61
CA PRO A 152 3.71 -6.86 25.95
C PRO A 152 3.34 -8.01 25.00
N VAL A 153 2.24 -8.71 25.25
CA VAL A 153 1.77 -9.85 24.44
C VAL A 153 0.37 -9.67 23.87
N ARG A 154 -0.24 -8.48 24.01
CA ARG A 154 -1.57 -8.18 23.47
C ARG A 154 -1.59 -6.95 22.56
N SER A 155 -0.51 -6.16 22.51
CA SER A 155 -0.42 -5.03 21.60
C SER A 155 0.03 -5.47 20.20
N CYS A 156 -0.85 -6.19 19.51
CA CYS A 156 -0.54 -6.84 18.24
C CYS A 156 -1.78 -6.99 17.36
N THR A 157 -1.61 -6.87 16.04
CA THR A 157 -2.66 -7.11 15.04
C THR A 157 -2.16 -8.05 13.94
N LEU A 158 -3.06 -8.90 13.44
CA LEU A 158 -2.82 -9.75 12.28
C LEU A 158 -3.75 -9.32 11.14
N ASN A 159 -3.19 -8.86 10.04
CA ASN A 159 -3.94 -8.26 8.94
C ASN A 159 -3.60 -8.94 7.62
N HIS A 160 -4.64 -9.17 6.82
CA HIS A 160 -4.53 -9.64 5.46
C HIS A 160 -4.17 -8.47 4.55
N GLU A 161 -3.06 -8.58 3.82
CA GLU A 161 -2.64 -7.57 2.86
C GLU A 161 -3.26 -7.86 1.49
N ASP A 162 -4.08 -6.94 1.02
CA ASP A 162 -4.70 -7.01 -0.30
C ASP A 162 -4.76 -5.62 -0.97
N GLY A 163 -3.59 -5.00 -1.14
CA GLY A 163 -3.49 -3.65 -1.68
C GLY A 163 -3.62 -2.56 -0.62
N PHE A 164 -3.77 -1.31 -1.04
CA PHE A 164 -3.74 -0.18 -0.11
C PHE A 164 -5.02 -0.02 0.73
N SER A 165 -6.14 -0.62 0.31
CA SER A 165 -7.35 -0.68 1.14
C SER A 165 -7.14 -1.46 2.43
N SER A 166 -6.13 -2.33 2.50
CA SER A 166 -5.75 -3.01 3.75
C SER A 166 -5.33 -2.02 4.86
N ALA A 167 -5.02 -0.76 4.54
CA ALA A 167 -4.80 0.28 5.54
C ALA A 167 -6.02 0.51 6.43
N PHE A 168 -7.23 0.41 5.88
CA PHE A 168 -8.47 0.52 6.67
C PHE A 168 -8.63 -0.67 7.62
N VAL A 169 -8.21 -1.86 7.20
CA VAL A 169 -8.18 -3.05 8.06
C VAL A 169 -7.17 -2.86 9.18
N VAL A 170 -5.95 -2.42 8.85
CA VAL A 170 -4.91 -2.15 9.85
C VAL A 170 -5.37 -1.12 10.88
N ALA A 171 -6.01 -0.02 10.43
CA ALA A 171 -6.57 0.99 11.33
C ALA A 171 -7.71 0.43 12.19
N HIS A 172 -8.60 -0.38 11.61
CA HIS A 172 -9.68 -1.06 12.32
C HIS A 172 -9.16 -1.98 13.44
N GLU A 173 -8.23 -2.87 13.10
CA GLU A 173 -7.64 -3.82 14.05
C GLU A 173 -6.84 -3.08 15.14
N THR A 174 -6.13 -2.01 14.80
CA THR A 174 -5.44 -1.17 15.79
C THR A 174 -6.44 -0.44 16.70
N GLY A 175 -7.60 -0.04 16.16
CA GLY A 175 -8.73 0.50 16.90
C GLY A 175 -9.25 -0.46 17.98
N HIS A 176 -9.36 -1.75 17.67
CA HIS A 176 -9.66 -2.77 18.68
C HIS A 176 -8.64 -2.82 19.81
N VAL A 177 -7.35 -2.75 19.47
CA VAL A 177 -6.27 -2.76 20.49
C VAL A 177 -6.31 -1.52 21.39
N LEU A 178 -6.75 -0.38 20.85
CA LEU A 178 -7.04 0.84 21.61
C LEU A 178 -8.32 0.75 22.45
N GLY A 179 -9.16 -0.24 22.23
CA GLY A 179 -10.37 -0.53 23.01
C GLY A 179 -11.68 -0.13 22.35
N MET A 180 -11.68 0.14 21.05
CA MET A 180 -12.88 0.42 20.27
C MET A 180 -13.60 -0.89 19.91
N GLU A 181 -14.92 -0.89 19.98
CA GLU A 181 -15.78 -1.99 19.54
C GLU A 181 -16.38 -1.70 18.16
N HIS A 182 -17.06 -2.69 17.60
CA HIS A 182 -17.71 -2.53 16.31
C HIS A 182 -18.91 -1.58 16.37
N ASP A 183 -19.04 -0.73 15.34
CA ASP A 183 -20.22 0.11 15.18
C ASP A 183 -21.47 -0.71 14.87
N GLY A 184 -22.56 -0.43 15.60
CA GLY A 184 -23.84 -1.12 15.46
C GLY A 184 -23.91 -2.47 16.15
N GLN A 185 -22.83 -2.97 16.75
CA GLN A 185 -22.84 -4.18 17.59
C GLN A 185 -22.87 -3.78 19.06
N GLY A 186 -24.06 -3.67 19.64
CA GLY A 186 -24.22 -3.31 21.06
C GLY A 186 -24.12 -1.81 21.36
N ASN A 187 -23.84 -0.97 20.35
CA ASN A 187 -23.85 0.48 20.46
C ASN A 187 -24.84 1.14 19.46
N ARG A 188 -24.97 2.47 19.53
CA ARG A 188 -25.95 3.25 18.74
C ARG A 188 -25.38 3.79 17.43
N CYS A 189 -24.22 3.31 16.97
CA CYS A 189 -23.53 3.83 15.78
C CYS A 189 -23.75 2.96 14.54
N GLY A 190 -24.80 2.13 14.52
CA GLY A 190 -25.13 1.30 13.37
C GLY A 190 -25.48 2.10 12.12
N ASP A 191 -26.02 3.32 12.26
CA ASP A 191 -26.30 4.25 11.17
C ASP A 191 -25.03 4.76 10.47
N GLU A 192 -23.92 4.84 11.20
CA GLU A 192 -22.64 5.35 10.70
C GLU A 192 -21.83 4.30 9.93
N THR A 193 -22.16 3.01 10.09
CA THR A 193 -21.52 1.92 9.33
C THR A 193 -21.63 2.17 7.83
N ALA A 194 -22.86 2.38 7.34
CA ALA A 194 -23.16 2.65 5.93
C ALA A 194 -22.56 3.98 5.41
N MET A 195 -22.15 4.87 6.32
CA MET A 195 -21.49 6.13 5.98
C MET A 195 -19.97 5.97 5.77
N GLY A 196 -19.41 4.78 6.02
CA GLY A 196 -17.98 4.50 5.87
C GLY A 196 -17.21 4.56 7.19
N SER A 197 -17.84 4.23 8.32
CA SER A 197 -17.12 4.18 9.59
C SER A 197 -15.98 3.15 9.56
N VAL A 198 -14.81 3.52 10.07
CA VAL A 198 -13.63 2.63 10.14
C VAL A 198 -13.92 1.39 10.99
N MET A 199 -14.68 1.51 12.08
CA MET A 199 -15.02 0.39 12.98
C MET A 199 -16.29 -0.37 12.57
N ALA A 200 -16.76 -0.22 11.33
CA ALA A 200 -17.85 -1.03 10.81
C ALA A 200 -17.43 -2.53 10.72
N PRO A 201 -18.28 -3.50 11.10
CA PRO A 201 -17.96 -4.93 11.06
C PRO A 201 -17.60 -5.48 9.68
N LEU A 202 -18.08 -4.80 8.64
CA LEU A 202 -17.70 -5.05 7.26
C LEU A 202 -17.00 -3.78 6.79
N VAL A 203 -15.87 -3.95 6.10
CA VAL A 203 -15.11 -2.82 5.55
C VAL A 203 -16.00 -2.05 4.58
N GLN A 204 -16.46 -0.88 5.00
CA GLN A 204 -17.26 0.06 4.19
C GLN A 204 -16.54 1.39 3.98
N ALA A 205 -15.48 1.64 4.74
CA ALA A 205 -14.58 2.76 4.58
C ALA A 205 -13.86 2.68 3.23
N ALA A 206 -13.72 3.84 2.58
CA ALA A 206 -13.08 3.97 1.28
C ALA A 206 -12.24 5.25 1.25
N PHE A 207 -11.25 5.33 0.37
CA PHE A 207 -10.38 6.53 0.25
C PHE A 207 -11.12 7.86 -0.02
N HIS A 208 -12.36 7.80 -0.49
CA HIS A 208 -13.19 8.97 -0.75
C HIS A 208 -14.22 9.26 0.34
N ARG A 209 -14.40 8.33 1.28
CA ARG A 209 -15.42 8.37 2.31
C ARG A 209 -15.04 7.42 3.44
N TYR A 210 -14.44 7.98 4.48
CA TYR A 210 -14.16 7.31 5.74
C TYR A 210 -14.26 8.32 6.88
N HIS A 211 -14.61 7.84 8.07
CA HIS A 211 -14.58 8.60 9.32
C HIS A 211 -14.55 7.63 10.51
N TRP A 212 -14.22 8.13 11.69
CA TRP A 212 -14.40 7.42 12.96
C TRP A 212 -15.76 7.76 13.54
N SER A 213 -16.51 6.76 14.00
CA SER A 213 -17.83 7.03 14.55
C SER A 213 -17.76 7.78 15.88
N ARG A 214 -18.88 8.39 16.27
CA ARG A 214 -19.02 8.96 17.62
C ARG A 214 -18.80 7.92 18.73
N CYS A 215 -19.08 6.64 18.48
CA CYS A 215 -18.88 5.57 19.44
C CYS A 215 -17.38 5.26 19.58
N SER A 216 -16.67 5.11 18.45
CA SER A 216 -15.22 4.85 18.44
C SER A 216 -14.45 5.95 19.19
N GLY A 217 -14.77 7.23 18.93
CA GLY A 217 -14.14 8.35 19.63
C GLY A 217 -14.49 8.43 21.13
N GLN A 218 -15.67 7.96 21.55
CA GLN A 218 -16.03 7.88 22.98
C GLN A 218 -15.32 6.73 23.70
N GLU A 219 -15.23 5.58 23.05
CA GLU A 219 -14.54 4.40 23.56
C GLU A 219 -13.04 4.64 23.69
N LEU A 220 -12.42 5.28 22.69
CA LEU A 220 -11.02 5.69 22.76
C LEU A 220 -10.74 6.59 23.95
N ARG A 221 -11.53 7.66 24.15
CA ARG A 221 -11.34 8.59 25.27
C ARG A 221 -11.45 7.92 26.64
N ARG A 222 -12.16 6.79 26.74
CA ARG A 222 -12.27 6.02 27.97
C ARG A 222 -10.95 5.35 28.36
N TYR A 223 -10.16 4.92 27.38
CA TYR A 223 -8.94 4.14 27.60
C TYR A 223 -7.65 4.90 27.31
N ILE A 224 -7.69 5.98 26.52
CA ILE A 224 -6.47 6.67 26.05
C ILE A 224 -5.56 7.12 27.20
N HIS A 225 -6.14 7.66 28.28
CA HIS A 225 -5.39 8.10 29.47
C HIS A 225 -4.78 6.96 30.28
N SER A 226 -5.13 5.69 30.00
CA SER A 226 -4.54 4.51 30.65
C SER A 226 -3.31 3.96 29.91
N TYR A 227 -3.00 4.48 28.73
CA TYR A 227 -1.90 4.03 27.88
C TYR A 227 -0.68 4.94 28.01
N ASP A 228 0.07 4.77 29.10
CA ASP A 228 1.26 5.59 29.40
C ASP A 228 2.36 5.49 28.34
N CYS A 229 2.44 4.37 27.60
CA CYS A 229 3.44 4.17 26.54
C CYS A 229 3.26 5.10 25.33
N LEU A 230 2.09 5.72 25.18
CA LEU A 230 1.80 6.57 24.02
C LEU A 230 2.22 8.03 24.23
N LEU A 231 2.78 8.35 25.40
CA LEU A 231 3.01 9.72 25.84
C LEU A 231 4.42 10.23 25.51
N ASP A 232 5.36 9.36 25.13
CA ASP A 232 6.69 9.78 24.73
C ASP A 232 6.77 10.14 23.25
N ASP A 233 7.72 11.03 22.92
CA ASP A 233 7.94 11.46 21.54
C ASP A 233 8.86 10.45 20.85
N PRO A 234 8.51 9.91 19.67
CA PRO A 234 9.30 8.89 18.99
C PRO A 234 10.67 9.39 18.56
N PHE A 235 11.61 8.45 18.30
CA PHE A 235 12.95 8.84 17.88
C PHE A 235 12.90 9.31 16.41
N GLU A 236 13.76 10.27 16.04
CA GLU A 236 13.93 10.61 14.64
C GLU A 236 14.56 9.41 13.91
N HIS A 237 13.89 8.95 12.86
CA HIS A 237 14.34 7.83 12.05
C HIS A 237 14.72 8.32 10.65
N ASP A 238 15.79 7.74 10.09
CA ASP A 238 16.29 8.03 8.73
C ASP A 238 15.47 7.33 7.63
N TRP A 239 14.15 7.19 7.81
CA TRP A 239 13.29 6.63 6.77
C TRP A 239 13.30 7.54 5.53
N PRO A 240 13.27 6.97 4.31
CA PRO A 240 13.22 7.78 3.11
C PRO A 240 11.93 8.62 3.11
N LYS A 241 12.06 9.93 2.86
CA LYS A 241 10.91 10.81 2.75
C LYS A 241 10.02 10.32 1.62
N LEU A 242 8.80 9.93 1.96
CA LEU A 242 7.78 9.58 0.98
C LEU A 242 7.31 10.85 0.25
N PRO A 243 6.87 10.73 -1.01
CA PRO A 243 6.20 11.84 -1.68
C PRO A 243 4.88 12.16 -0.98
N GLU A 244 4.48 13.43 -1.05
CA GLU A 244 3.31 14.01 -0.38
C GLU A 244 1.99 13.30 -0.71
N LEU A 245 1.91 12.60 -1.85
CA LEU A 245 0.75 11.82 -2.26
C LEU A 245 1.20 10.44 -2.76
N PRO A 246 0.69 9.33 -2.19
CA PRO A 246 1.02 7.97 -2.62
C PRO A 246 0.89 7.69 -4.12
N GLY A 247 -0.14 8.22 -4.77
CA GLY A 247 -0.42 8.04 -6.20
C GLY A 247 0.61 8.66 -7.14
N ILE A 248 1.59 9.39 -6.61
CA ILE A 248 2.79 9.82 -7.35
C ILE A 248 3.70 8.64 -7.68
N ASN A 249 3.86 7.71 -6.73
CA ASN A 249 4.74 6.55 -6.87
C ASN A 249 4.03 5.32 -7.42
N TYR A 250 2.69 5.29 -7.37
CA TYR A 250 1.90 4.14 -7.81
C TYR A 250 0.86 4.55 -8.85
N SER A 251 1.14 4.19 -10.11
CA SER A 251 0.22 4.34 -11.23
C SER A 251 -1.08 3.54 -11.03
N MET A 252 -2.13 3.89 -11.77
CA MET A 252 -3.39 3.14 -11.77
C MET A 252 -3.22 1.66 -12.17
N ASP A 253 -2.25 1.37 -13.04
CA ASP A 253 -1.92 0.00 -13.43
C ASP A 253 -1.30 -0.78 -12.26
N GLU A 254 -0.43 -0.13 -11.46
CA GLU A 254 0.16 -0.74 -10.27
C GLU A 254 -0.87 -0.97 -9.17
N GLN A 255 -1.78 -0.01 -8.97
CA GLN A 255 -2.91 -0.17 -8.04
C GLN A 255 -3.80 -1.37 -8.46
N CYS A 256 -4.17 -1.48 -9.74
CA CYS A 256 -4.91 -2.63 -10.27
C CYS A 256 -4.15 -3.97 -10.10
N ARG A 257 -2.82 -3.95 -10.25
CA ARG A 257 -1.98 -5.13 -10.03
C ARG A 257 -2.00 -5.53 -8.56
N PHE A 258 -1.99 -4.58 -7.63
CA PHE A 258 -2.02 -4.89 -6.20
C PHE A 258 -3.34 -5.55 -5.79
N ASP A 259 -4.46 -5.07 -6.31
CA ASP A 259 -5.79 -5.57 -5.94
C ASP A 259 -6.15 -6.91 -6.60
N PHE A 260 -5.69 -7.15 -7.84
CA PHE A 260 -6.12 -8.31 -8.63
C PHE A 260 -5.00 -9.27 -9.04
N GLY A 261 -3.75 -8.91 -8.75
CA GLY A 261 -2.57 -9.68 -9.06
C GLY A 261 -1.95 -9.40 -10.42
N VAL A 262 -0.91 -10.18 -10.73
CA VAL A 262 -0.07 -9.99 -11.92
C VAL A 262 -0.88 -10.17 -13.21
N GLY A 263 -0.81 -9.17 -14.10
CA GLY A 263 -1.46 -9.20 -15.41
C GLY A 263 -2.72 -8.34 -15.51
N TYR A 264 -3.20 -7.80 -14.40
CA TYR A 264 -4.23 -6.76 -14.38
C TYR A 264 -3.62 -5.38 -14.59
N ARG A 265 -4.33 -4.53 -15.32
CA ARG A 265 -3.99 -3.12 -15.60
C ARG A 265 -5.27 -2.31 -15.71
N MET A 266 -5.17 -0.98 -15.63
CA MET A 266 -6.30 -0.10 -15.77
C MET A 266 -6.94 -0.24 -17.17
N CYS A 267 -8.26 -0.40 -17.18
CA CYS A 267 -9.04 -0.49 -18.40
C CYS A 267 -9.40 0.92 -18.88
N THR A 268 -8.78 1.34 -19.98
CA THR A 268 -9.05 2.63 -20.63
C THR A 268 -10.23 2.60 -21.60
N ALA A 269 -10.80 1.42 -21.85
CA ALA A 269 -11.82 1.19 -22.88
C ALA A 269 -13.26 1.45 -22.41
N VAL A 270 -13.52 1.54 -21.10
CA VAL A 270 -14.84 1.90 -20.55
C VAL A 270 -15.04 3.41 -20.66
N ARG A 271 -15.19 3.90 -21.89
CA ARG A 271 -15.66 5.25 -22.22
C ARG A 271 -16.89 5.11 -23.12
N ALA A 272 -18.06 5.33 -22.55
CA ALA A 272 -19.30 5.85 -23.16
C ALA A 272 -20.51 5.20 -22.48
N GLY A 273 -21.29 5.98 -21.72
CA GLY A 273 -22.65 5.51 -21.42
C GLY A 273 -23.44 6.24 -20.34
N GLN A 274 -22.83 6.88 -19.34
CA GLN A 274 -23.59 7.49 -18.24
C GLN A 274 -23.01 8.84 -17.82
N GLY A 275 -23.90 9.74 -17.41
CA GLY A 275 -23.71 11.19 -17.27
C GLY A 275 -22.52 11.63 -16.42
N TRP A 276 -22.09 12.86 -16.68
CA TRP A 276 -20.91 13.55 -16.15
C TRP A 276 -20.93 13.82 -14.63
N GLU A 277 -22.05 13.54 -13.95
CA GLU A 277 -22.22 13.70 -12.49
C GLU A 277 -21.78 12.49 -11.64
N LEU A 278 -21.49 11.33 -12.25
CA LEU A 278 -21.00 10.11 -11.57
C LEU A 278 -19.48 9.92 -11.67
N ARG A 279 -18.74 10.94 -12.12
CA ARG A 279 -17.28 10.90 -12.33
C ARG A 279 -16.45 10.80 -11.04
N GLY A 280 -17.07 10.85 -9.87
CA GLY A 280 -16.39 10.91 -8.57
C GLY A 280 -16.02 9.56 -7.96
N THR A 281 -16.77 8.47 -8.16
CA THR A 281 -16.62 7.30 -7.26
C THR A 281 -16.85 5.93 -7.90
N ALA A 282 -17.41 5.86 -9.12
CA ALA A 282 -17.85 4.58 -9.68
C ALA A 282 -16.81 3.90 -10.61
N GLY A 283 -16.04 2.97 -10.03
CA GLY A 283 -15.51 1.79 -10.71
C GLY A 283 -14.35 2.03 -11.67
N ALA A 284 -13.12 2.07 -11.14
CA ALA A 284 -11.98 1.70 -11.97
C ALA A 284 -12.14 0.23 -12.40
N TRP A 285 -11.94 -0.08 -13.68
CA TRP A 285 -12.02 -1.45 -14.19
C TRP A 285 -10.60 -1.95 -14.44
N ALA A 286 -10.27 -3.14 -13.94
CA ALA A 286 -9.01 -3.79 -14.22
C ALA A 286 -9.20 -4.85 -15.33
N LEU A 287 -8.35 -4.80 -16.35
CA LEU A 287 -8.35 -5.73 -17.47
C LEU A 287 -7.20 -6.73 -17.33
N GLN A 288 -7.52 -8.02 -17.33
CA GLN A 288 -6.52 -9.09 -17.38
C GLN A 288 -5.93 -9.25 -18.79
N ARG A 289 -4.61 -9.13 -18.92
CA ARG A 289 -3.90 -9.42 -20.17
C ARG A 289 -4.03 -10.91 -20.54
N GLY A 290 -4.40 -11.18 -21.79
CA GLY A 290 -4.46 -12.52 -22.38
C GLY A 290 -5.87 -13.13 -22.44
N THR A 291 -6.61 -13.09 -21.33
CA THR A 291 -7.97 -13.68 -21.25
C THR A 291 -9.08 -12.67 -21.54
N GLY A 292 -8.80 -11.36 -21.46
CA GLY A 292 -9.80 -10.31 -21.66
C GLY A 292 -10.79 -10.16 -20.50
N GLY A 293 -10.53 -10.79 -19.34
CA GLY A 293 -11.38 -10.69 -18.17
C GLY A 293 -11.38 -9.27 -17.59
N LEU A 294 -12.57 -8.68 -17.45
CA LEU A 294 -12.80 -7.40 -16.78
C LEU A 294 -13.20 -7.67 -15.32
N LYS A 295 -12.52 -7.04 -14.38
CA LYS A 295 -12.90 -6.98 -12.97
C LYS A 295 -13.13 -5.54 -12.56
N GLN A 296 -14.16 -5.30 -11.76
CA GLN A 296 -14.44 -3.99 -11.20
C GLN A 296 -13.62 -3.83 -9.91
N VAL A 297 -12.82 -2.76 -9.80
CA VAL A 297 -12.22 -2.29 -8.54
C VAL A 297 -13.38 -2.00 -7.59
N ARG A 298 -13.35 -2.57 -6.39
CA ARG A 298 -14.41 -2.34 -5.41
C ARG A 298 -14.42 -0.87 -5.04
N GLU A 299 -15.60 -0.34 -4.70
CA GLU A 299 -15.76 1.08 -4.34
C GLU A 299 -14.90 1.47 -3.11
N GLU A 300 -14.68 0.52 -2.20
CA GLU A 300 -13.77 0.59 -1.03
C GLU A 300 -12.27 0.67 -1.38
N GLN A 301 -11.89 0.17 -2.56
CA GLN A 301 -10.51 0.09 -3.07
C GLN A 301 -10.14 1.25 -4.01
N GLY A 302 -10.96 2.30 -4.07
CA GLY A 302 -10.79 3.42 -5.00
C GLY A 302 -9.38 4.05 -4.99
N ASP A 303 -9.05 4.79 -6.04
CA ASP A 303 -7.68 5.27 -6.27
C ASP A 303 -7.11 6.03 -5.08
N ILE A 304 -5.84 5.74 -4.76
CA ILE A 304 -5.12 6.49 -3.75
C ILE A 304 -4.89 7.93 -4.22
N TYR A 305 -4.89 8.86 -3.27
CA TYR A 305 -4.47 10.25 -3.43
C TYR A 305 -3.32 10.42 -4.44
N GLY A 306 -3.54 11.21 -5.49
CA GLY A 306 -2.52 11.62 -6.45
C GLY A 306 -2.51 10.88 -7.78
N GLY A 307 -3.38 9.89 -8.01
CA GLY A 307 -3.50 9.24 -9.31
C GLY A 307 -3.77 10.25 -10.43
N THR A 308 -2.90 10.32 -11.43
CA THR A 308 -3.05 11.22 -12.58
C THR A 308 -3.91 10.59 -13.67
N TRP A 309 -5.04 11.24 -13.97
CA TRP A 309 -5.87 10.95 -15.14
C TRP A 309 -5.73 12.11 -16.14
N GLY A 310 -4.75 12.02 -17.04
CA GLY A 310 -4.50 13.09 -18.01
C GLY A 310 -4.10 14.42 -17.33
N LEU A 311 -4.95 15.45 -17.44
CA LEU A 311 -4.71 16.79 -16.89
C LEU A 311 -5.24 17.00 -15.44
N GLU A 312 -5.93 16.02 -14.87
CA GLU A 312 -6.59 16.12 -13.55
C GLU A 312 -5.87 15.26 -12.48
N ARG A 313 -5.90 15.73 -11.22
CA ARG A 313 -5.39 15.01 -10.03
C ARG A 313 -6.56 14.44 -9.24
N ARG A 314 -6.44 13.22 -8.73
CA ARG A 314 -7.46 12.65 -7.82
C ARG A 314 -7.06 12.84 -6.35
N LEU A 315 -7.89 13.50 -5.55
CA LEU A 315 -7.68 13.71 -4.11
C LEU A 315 -8.94 13.26 -3.35
N ARG A 316 -8.82 12.41 -2.33
CA ARG A 316 -9.99 11.80 -1.64
C ARG A 316 -10.99 11.17 -2.62
N GLY A 317 -10.50 10.47 -3.64
CA GLY A 317 -11.30 9.93 -4.74
C GLY A 317 -12.02 10.94 -5.63
N HIS A 318 -11.86 12.25 -5.47
CA HIS A 318 -12.45 13.26 -6.36
C HIS A 318 -11.44 13.78 -7.39
N CYS A 319 -11.83 13.91 -8.66
CA CYS A 319 -11.00 14.58 -9.67
C CYS A 319 -11.02 16.09 -9.44
N MET A 320 -9.87 16.66 -9.09
CA MET A 320 -9.68 18.10 -8.94
C MET A 320 -8.79 18.64 -10.07
N TRP A 321 -9.16 19.82 -10.56
CA TRP A 321 -8.34 20.61 -11.48
C TRP A 321 -7.07 21.11 -10.78
N LYS A 322 -5.96 21.16 -11.51
CA LYS A 322 -4.64 21.59 -10.97
C LYS A 322 -4.72 23.02 -10.40
N ASN A 323 -4.46 23.18 -9.10
CA ASN A 323 -4.19 24.50 -8.50
C ASN A 323 -2.71 24.85 -8.66
N THR A 324 -2.43 26.11 -9.03
CA THR A 324 -1.11 26.63 -9.41
C THR A 324 -0.09 26.81 -8.28
N ASN A 325 -0.40 26.37 -7.05
CA ASN A 325 0.43 26.61 -5.87
C ASN A 325 1.14 25.34 -5.32
N GLN A 326 1.18 24.23 -6.07
CA GLN A 326 1.89 23.01 -5.65
C GLN A 326 3.27 22.89 -6.33
N LEU A 327 4.25 22.35 -5.58
CA LEU A 327 5.66 22.22 -5.99
C LEU A 327 5.81 21.45 -7.31
N LYS A 328 6.46 22.08 -8.30
CA LYS A 328 6.82 21.48 -9.59
C LYS A 328 7.87 20.38 -9.35
N GLN A 329 7.65 19.19 -9.91
CA GLN A 329 8.63 18.11 -9.87
C GLN A 329 8.80 17.51 -11.27
N ASP A 330 10.01 17.60 -11.80
CA ASP A 330 10.35 17.14 -13.14
C ASP A 330 10.50 15.61 -13.20
N GLY A 331 10.20 15.05 -14.37
CA GLY A 331 10.30 13.64 -14.63
C GLY A 331 11.74 13.19 -14.79
N HIS A 332 12.10 12.06 -14.19
CA HIS A 332 13.38 11.38 -14.48
C HIS A 332 13.17 9.92 -14.90
N TRP A 333 14.10 9.46 -15.74
CA TRP A 333 14.06 8.12 -16.31
C TRP A 333 14.27 7.05 -15.24
N GLY A 334 13.36 6.08 -15.21
CA GLY A 334 13.58 4.79 -14.57
C GLY A 334 14.66 3.97 -15.29
N PRO A 335 15.07 2.84 -14.68
CA PRO A 335 16.07 1.96 -15.27
C PRO A 335 15.61 1.40 -16.62
N TRP A 336 16.57 1.16 -17.52
CA TRP A 336 16.31 0.45 -18.76
C TRP A 336 15.92 -1.00 -18.51
N THR A 337 14.92 -1.49 -19.25
CA THR A 337 14.63 -2.92 -19.31
C THR A 337 15.80 -3.69 -19.96
N LYS A 338 15.84 -5.00 -19.73
CA LYS A 338 16.75 -5.89 -20.48
C LYS A 338 16.35 -5.84 -21.96
N PHE A 339 17.34 -5.95 -22.85
CA PHE A 339 17.05 -6.11 -24.28
C PHE A 339 16.15 -7.33 -24.50
N GLY A 340 15.11 -7.14 -25.30
CA GLY A 340 14.27 -8.24 -25.76
C GLY A 340 15.03 -9.21 -26.68
N SER A 341 14.35 -10.28 -27.07
CA SER A 341 14.84 -11.20 -28.10
C SER A 341 15.10 -10.47 -29.41
N CYS A 342 16.03 -11.00 -30.21
CA CYS A 342 16.27 -10.50 -31.55
C CYS A 342 15.00 -10.64 -32.39
N SER A 343 14.66 -9.62 -33.20
CA SER A 343 13.49 -9.67 -34.09
C SER A 343 13.58 -10.76 -35.17
N ARG A 344 14.77 -11.33 -35.38
CA ARG A 344 15.04 -12.40 -36.34
C ARG A 344 15.78 -13.55 -35.67
N SER A 345 15.54 -14.76 -36.18
CA SER A 345 16.26 -15.99 -35.83
C SER A 345 17.49 -16.24 -36.71
N CYS A 346 17.60 -15.56 -37.86
CA CYS A 346 18.75 -15.61 -38.76
C CYS A 346 18.92 -14.25 -39.49
N GLY A 347 20.16 -13.94 -39.89
CA GLY A 347 20.53 -12.68 -40.54
C GLY A 347 20.34 -11.44 -39.66
N THR A 348 20.60 -10.25 -40.19
CA THR A 348 20.57 -9.01 -39.39
C THR A 348 19.17 -8.64 -38.91
N GLY A 349 18.96 -8.68 -37.60
CA GLY A 349 17.75 -8.24 -36.89
C GLY A 349 18.00 -7.08 -35.95
N VAL A 350 16.96 -6.71 -35.20
CA VAL A 350 16.99 -5.63 -34.21
C VAL A 350 16.40 -6.15 -32.91
N ARG A 351 17.05 -5.85 -31.78
CA ARG A 351 16.48 -5.99 -30.45
C ARG A 351 16.32 -4.60 -29.85
N PHE A 352 15.33 -4.43 -28.98
CA PHE A 352 15.10 -3.15 -28.33
C PHE A 352 14.95 -3.31 -26.81
N ARG A 353 15.21 -2.23 -26.11
CA ARG A 353 14.86 -2.05 -24.70
C ARG A 353 14.11 -0.74 -24.52
N THR A 354 13.40 -0.65 -23.41
CA THR A 354 12.53 0.49 -23.06
C THR A 354 12.84 0.99 -21.66
N ARG A 355 12.54 2.26 -21.39
CA ARG A 355 12.53 2.84 -20.05
C ARG A 355 11.30 3.72 -19.89
N GLN A 356 10.86 3.93 -18.66
CA GLN A 356 9.69 4.76 -18.34
C GLN A 356 10.10 6.02 -17.59
N CYS A 357 9.34 7.10 -17.77
CA CYS A 357 9.56 8.36 -17.06
C CYS A 357 8.82 8.31 -15.72
N ASN A 358 9.39 7.58 -14.76
CA ASN A 358 8.71 7.23 -13.52
C ASN A 358 9.62 7.27 -12.29
N ASN A 359 10.81 7.86 -12.36
CA ASN A 359 11.76 7.87 -11.25
C ASN A 359 12.41 9.24 -11.01
N PRO A 360 11.64 10.30 -10.69
CA PRO A 360 10.21 10.31 -10.40
C PRO A 360 9.36 10.64 -11.63
N THR A 361 8.04 10.44 -11.53
CA THR A 361 7.07 10.85 -12.57
C THR A 361 6.92 12.38 -12.58
N PRO A 362 6.78 13.04 -13.74
CA PRO A 362 6.58 14.50 -13.82
C PRO A 362 5.23 14.93 -13.21
N ILE A 363 5.27 15.96 -12.37
CA ILE A 363 4.19 16.39 -11.47
C ILE A 363 4.10 17.92 -11.48
N ASN A 364 2.87 18.46 -11.36
CA ASN A 364 2.63 19.92 -11.30
C ASN A 364 3.16 20.73 -12.50
N GLY A 365 3.09 20.16 -13.71
CA GLY A 365 3.67 20.80 -14.89
C GLY A 365 5.19 20.66 -14.96
N GLY A 366 5.75 19.73 -14.19
CA GLY A 366 7.09 19.20 -14.34
C GLY A 366 7.38 18.76 -15.77
N ASP A 367 8.61 18.96 -16.20
CA ASP A 367 9.03 18.66 -17.56
C ASP A 367 9.08 17.13 -17.74
N ASP A 368 8.63 16.65 -18.90
CA ASP A 368 8.73 15.23 -19.25
C ASP A 368 10.21 14.84 -19.44
N CYS A 369 10.52 13.55 -19.31
CA CYS A 369 11.89 13.08 -19.33
C CYS A 369 12.59 13.40 -20.66
N ALA A 370 13.67 14.18 -20.59
CA ALA A 370 14.45 14.50 -21.77
C ALA A 370 15.12 13.25 -22.37
N GLY A 371 14.86 12.99 -23.66
CA GLY A 371 15.46 11.91 -24.44
C GLY A 371 14.49 10.83 -24.91
N VAL A 372 15.00 9.73 -25.43
CA VAL A 372 14.18 8.63 -25.97
C VAL A 372 13.81 7.59 -24.92
N SER A 373 12.60 7.05 -25.01
CA SER A 373 12.09 5.93 -24.20
C SER A 373 12.43 4.56 -24.78
N PHE A 374 12.98 4.51 -25.99
CA PHE A 374 13.34 3.29 -26.71
C PHE A 374 14.80 3.34 -27.16
N GLU A 375 15.47 2.19 -27.07
CA GLU A 375 16.81 2.02 -27.61
C GLU A 375 16.85 0.75 -28.46
N PHE A 376 17.36 0.88 -29.68
CA PHE A 376 17.46 -0.20 -30.66
C PHE A 376 18.92 -0.61 -30.81
N GLN A 377 19.16 -1.92 -30.88
CA GLN A 377 20.47 -2.48 -31.14
C GLN A 377 20.36 -3.55 -32.23
N LEU A 378 21.28 -3.50 -33.21
CA LEU A 378 21.39 -4.56 -34.20
C LEU A 378 21.82 -5.87 -33.51
N CYS A 379 21.20 -6.96 -33.92
CA CYS A 379 21.59 -8.31 -33.56
C CYS A 379 21.85 -9.08 -34.86
N SER A 380 22.93 -9.86 -34.90
CA SER A 380 23.26 -10.70 -36.04
C SER A 380 23.28 -12.16 -35.59
N PRO A 381 22.12 -12.84 -35.55
CA PRO A 381 22.07 -14.30 -35.51
C PRO A 381 22.73 -14.92 -36.76
N GLU A 382 22.86 -16.25 -36.78
CA GLU A 382 23.48 -17.01 -37.87
C GLU A 382 22.94 -16.62 -39.25
N GLU A 383 23.76 -16.76 -40.30
CA GLU A 383 23.33 -16.46 -41.66
C GLU A 383 22.07 -17.27 -42.03
N CYS A 384 21.11 -16.60 -42.66
CA CYS A 384 19.94 -17.30 -43.16
C CYS A 384 20.35 -18.26 -44.29
N PRO A 385 19.76 -19.46 -44.36
CA PRO A 385 19.89 -20.36 -45.51
C PRO A 385 19.68 -19.60 -46.85
N ARG A 386 20.42 -19.96 -47.91
CA ARG A 386 20.50 -19.21 -49.18
C ARG A 386 19.18 -19.06 -49.98
N HIS A 387 18.05 -19.51 -49.44
CA HIS A 387 16.73 -19.48 -50.09
C HIS A 387 15.73 -18.50 -49.46
N PHE A 388 16.17 -17.60 -48.58
CA PHE A 388 15.24 -16.64 -47.99
C PHE A 388 14.85 -15.56 -49.01
N GLU A 389 13.63 -15.69 -49.55
CA GLU A 389 12.86 -14.59 -50.13
C GLU A 389 12.82 -13.41 -49.13
N ASP A 390 12.73 -12.19 -49.65
CA ASP A 390 12.64 -10.96 -48.85
C ASP A 390 11.66 -11.14 -47.68
N PHE A 391 12.12 -10.87 -46.46
CA PHE A 391 11.32 -11.05 -45.24
C PHE A 391 10.04 -10.22 -45.28
N ARG A 392 10.06 -9.05 -45.94
CA ARG A 392 8.85 -8.25 -46.16
C ARG A 392 7.88 -8.97 -47.10
N ALA A 393 8.37 -9.58 -48.18
CA ALA A 393 7.56 -10.39 -49.09
C ALA A 393 6.88 -11.58 -48.38
N GLN A 394 7.59 -12.25 -47.47
CA GLN A 394 7.02 -13.34 -46.67
C GLN A 394 5.88 -12.86 -45.76
N GLN A 395 6.04 -11.71 -45.08
CA GLN A 395 4.98 -11.14 -44.25
C GLN A 395 3.75 -10.73 -45.08
N CYS A 396 3.98 -10.15 -46.26
CA CYS A 396 2.91 -9.80 -47.21
C CYS A 396 2.17 -11.06 -47.70
N GLN A 397 2.91 -12.11 -48.08
CA GLN A 397 2.32 -13.35 -48.56
C GLN A 397 1.45 -14.04 -47.50
N GLN A 398 1.86 -14.01 -46.22
CA GLN A 398 1.05 -14.53 -45.11
C GLN A 398 -0.30 -13.80 -44.97
N ARG A 399 -0.40 -12.53 -45.36
CA ARG A 399 -1.66 -11.79 -45.37
C ARG A 399 -2.57 -12.09 -46.56
N ASN A 400 -2.06 -12.69 -47.64
CA ASN A 400 -2.87 -13.07 -48.81
C ASN A 400 -3.98 -14.06 -48.47
N ALA A 401 -3.78 -14.90 -47.44
CA ALA A 401 -4.75 -15.90 -47.01
C ALA A 401 -5.95 -15.34 -46.24
N HIS A 402 -5.89 -14.09 -45.76
CA HIS A 402 -6.86 -13.52 -44.80
C HIS A 402 -7.79 -12.45 -45.39
N LEU A 403 -7.70 -12.12 -46.69
CA LEU A 403 -8.49 -11.04 -47.28
C LEU A 403 -9.15 -11.46 -48.60
N GLU A 404 -10.32 -12.10 -48.50
CA GLU A 404 -11.28 -12.18 -49.59
C GLU A 404 -12.22 -10.98 -49.50
N PHE A 405 -12.06 -10.00 -50.40
CA PHE A 405 -12.96 -8.86 -50.50
C PHE A 405 -13.80 -9.02 -51.77
N ARG A 406 -15.12 -9.08 -51.62
CA ARG A 406 -16.09 -9.26 -52.72
C ARG A 406 -15.83 -10.49 -53.61
N GLY A 407 -15.35 -11.58 -53.02
CA GLY A 407 -15.12 -12.84 -53.75
C GLY A 407 -13.84 -12.87 -54.59
N THR A 408 -12.99 -11.85 -54.52
CA THR A 408 -11.66 -11.83 -55.17
C THR A 408 -10.55 -11.90 -54.12
N ARG A 409 -9.56 -12.76 -54.37
CA ARG A 409 -8.35 -12.87 -53.56
C ARG A 409 -7.36 -11.78 -53.93
N HIS A 410 -6.94 -11.00 -52.95
CA HIS A 410 -5.95 -9.94 -53.13
C HIS A 410 -4.55 -10.42 -52.72
N HIS A 411 -3.54 -9.94 -53.44
CA HIS A 411 -2.13 -10.22 -53.16
C HIS A 411 -1.46 -8.95 -52.65
N TRP A 412 -0.80 -9.05 -51.50
CA TRP A 412 0.00 -8.00 -50.91
C TRP A 412 1.39 -7.99 -51.54
N LEU A 413 1.82 -6.79 -51.92
CA LEU A 413 3.15 -6.54 -52.49
C LEU A 413 4.06 -5.94 -51.41
N PRO A 414 5.39 -6.24 -51.43
CA PRO A 414 6.33 -5.88 -50.37
C PRO A 414 6.92 -4.48 -50.53
N TYR A 415 6.09 -3.44 -50.45
CA TYR A 415 6.54 -2.04 -50.41
C TYR A 415 6.55 -1.48 -48.99
#